data_AF-A0A1W1WBP3-F1
#
_entry.id   AF-A0A1W1WBP3-F1
#
_cell.length_a   1.000
_cell.length_b   1.000
_cell.length_c   1.000
_cell.angle_alpha   90.00
_cell.angle_beta   90.00
_cell.angle_gamma   90.00
#
_symmetry.space_group_name_H-M   'P 1'
#
loop_
_entity.id
_entity.type
_entity.pdbx_description
1 polymer ?
#
loop_
_entity_poly.entity_id
_entity_poly.type
_entity_poly.pdbx_seq_one_letter_code
_entity_poly.pdbx_strand_id
1 'polypeptide(L)'
;MPKIAEWGRIRIYMYYPPKEHPPCHIHIKGIGCEVSVDFLGNILKGISICFSTSEWKNVMNWINNHQKELQENCTRAQNHRNLNSIPYP
;
A
#
# COMPACT_ATOMS: atom_id res chain seq x y z
N MET A 1 9.11 0.68 7.05
CA MET A 1 8.13 1.19 6.06
C MET A 1 7.20 2.17 6.77
N PRO A 2 7.08 3.43 6.34
CA PRO A 2 6.14 4.38 6.92
C PRO A 2 4.69 3.95 6.66
N LYS A 3 3.81 4.14 7.64
CA LYS A 3 2.36 3.95 7.49
C LYS A 3 1.80 5.13 6.68
N ILE A 4 1.10 4.84 5.59
CA ILE A 4 0.50 5.87 4.74
C ILE A 4 -1.02 5.92 4.88
N ALA A 5 -1.66 4.86 5.34
CA ALA A 5 -3.10 4.84 5.62
C ALA A 5 -3.45 3.78 6.68
N GLU A 6 -4.60 3.95 7.32
CA GLU A 6 -5.14 3.00 8.30
C GLU A 6 -6.67 3.12 8.35
N TRP A 7 -7.36 1.98 8.41
CA TRP A 7 -8.78 1.93 8.70
C TRP A 7 -9.15 0.59 9.35
N GLY A 8 -9.85 0.67 10.49
CA GLY A 8 -10.15 -0.50 11.31
C GLY A 8 -8.88 -1.30 11.63
N ARG A 9 -8.83 -2.56 11.18
CA ARG A 9 -7.68 -3.47 11.37
C ARG A 9 -6.65 -3.43 10.23
N ILE A 10 -6.93 -2.73 9.14
CA ILE A 10 -6.07 -2.68 7.95
C ILE A 10 -5.11 -1.51 8.08
N ARG A 11 -3.83 -1.80 7.88
CA ARG A 11 -2.75 -0.80 7.87
C ARG A 11 -2.02 -0.89 6.55
N ILE A 12 -1.90 0.23 5.87
CA ILE A 12 -1.17 0.32 4.61
C ILE A 12 0.15 1.04 4.85
N TYR A 13 1.21 0.38 4.43
CA TYR A 13 2.57 0.90 4.47
C TYR A 13 3.12 0.98 3.05
N MET A 14 4.00 1.93 2.80
CA MET A 14 4.77 1.94 1.56
C MET A 14 6.20 1.52 1.84
N TYR A 15 6.70 0.59 1.03
CA TYR A 15 8.11 0.23 1.01
C TYR A 15 8.79 0.79 -0.23
N TYR A 16 10.02 1.22 -0.04
CA TYR A 16 10.96 1.44 -1.12
C TYR A 16 12.18 0.55 -0.85
N PRO A 17 12.42 -0.49 -1.65
CA PRO A 17 13.72 -1.14 -1.63
C PRO A 17 14.77 -0.19 -2.25
N PRO A 18 16.03 -0.22 -1.81
CA PRO A 18 17.12 0.45 -2.52
C PRO A 18 17.13 -0.03 -3.99
N LYS A 19 17.58 0.85 -4.91
CA LYS A 19 17.61 0.83 -6.40
C LYS A 19 17.52 -0.51 -7.17
N GLU A 20 17.79 -1.65 -6.57
CA GLU A 20 17.95 -2.98 -7.18
C GLU A 20 16.67 -3.83 -7.22
N HIS A 21 15.51 -3.31 -6.81
CA HIS A 21 14.31 -4.12 -6.58
C HIS A 21 12.99 -3.42 -7.00
N PRO A 22 11.89 -4.20 -7.21
CA PRO A 22 10.74 -3.90 -8.08
C PRO A 22 10.03 -2.56 -7.84
N PRO A 23 9.13 -2.12 -8.76
CA PRO A 23 8.43 -0.84 -8.65
C PRO A 23 7.80 -0.63 -7.27
N CYS A 24 7.61 0.64 -6.92
CA CYS A 24 6.96 1.04 -5.68
C CYS A 24 5.68 0.24 -5.47
N HIS A 25 5.56 -0.31 -4.27
CA HIS A 25 4.44 -1.14 -3.86
C HIS A 25 4.03 -0.79 -2.45
N ILE A 26 2.82 -1.20 -2.11
CA ILE A 26 2.28 -1.05 -0.76
C ILE A 26 2.16 -2.41 -0.10
N HIS A 27 2.31 -2.40 1.22
CA HIS A 27 2.06 -3.54 2.09
C HIS A 27 0.77 -3.30 2.84
N ILE A 28 -0.18 -4.20 2.62
CA ILE A 28 -1.48 -4.21 3.28
C ILE A 28 -1.37 -5.22 4.42
N LYS A 29 -1.37 -4.74 5.66
CA LYS A 29 -1.29 -5.58 6.86
C LYS A 29 -2.67 -5.72 7.51
N GLY A 30 -3.06 -6.95 7.74
CA GLY A 30 -4.25 -7.34 8.52
C GLY A 30 -3.84 -8.08 9.80
N ILE A 31 -4.80 -8.74 10.44
CA ILE A 31 -4.52 -9.58 11.62
C ILE A 31 -3.78 -10.83 11.17
N GLY A 32 -2.50 -10.95 11.54
CA GLY A 32 -1.68 -12.13 11.25
C GLY A 32 -1.31 -12.32 9.78
N CYS A 33 -1.51 -11.31 8.93
CA CYS A 33 -1.24 -11.43 7.50
C CYS A 33 -0.75 -10.13 6.86
N GLU A 34 -0.07 -10.29 5.74
CA GLU A 34 0.50 -9.21 4.95
C GLU A 34 0.46 -9.57 3.47
N VAL A 35 -0.01 -8.62 2.65
CA VAL A 35 -0.04 -8.74 1.19
C VAL A 35 0.62 -7.51 0.59
N SER A 36 1.55 -7.72 -0.33
CA SER A 36 2.18 -6.66 -1.10
C SER A 36 1.51 -6.56 -2.46
N VAL A 37 1.12 -5.35 -2.86
CA VAL A 37 0.51 -5.08 -4.17
C VAL A 37 1.19 -3.90 -4.86
N ASP A 38 1.24 -3.94 -6.19
CA ASP A 38 1.59 -2.76 -6.98
C ASP A 38 0.45 -1.72 -6.96
N PHE A 39 0.67 -0.56 -7.58
CA PHE A 39 -0.33 0.49 -7.65
C PHE A 39 -1.50 0.18 -8.59
N LEU A 40 -1.46 -0.94 -9.33
CA LEU A 40 -2.58 -1.44 -10.12
C LEU A 40 -3.42 -2.47 -9.34
N GLY A 41 -3.02 -2.80 -8.11
CA GLY A 41 -3.68 -3.80 -7.28
C GLY A 41 -3.26 -5.24 -7.55
N ASN A 42 -2.24 -5.46 -8.40
CA ASN A 42 -1.71 -6.80 -8.63
C ASN A 42 -0.93 -7.27 -7.41
N ILE A 43 -1.20 -8.50 -6.96
CA ILE A 43 -0.48 -9.10 -5.84
C ILE A 43 0.94 -9.45 -6.27
N LEU A 44 1.92 -8.86 -5.58
CA LEU A 44 3.34 -9.16 -5.75
C LEU A 44 3.78 -10.27 -4.78
N LYS A 45 3.22 -10.30 -3.57
CA LYS A 45 3.54 -11.28 -2.53
C LYS A 45 2.41 -11.42 -1.52
N GLY A 46 2.25 -12.63 -0.97
CA GLY A 46 1.27 -12.94 0.08
C GLY A 46 -0.03 -13.50 -0.48
N ILE A 47 -1.00 -13.74 0.42
CA ILE A 47 -2.30 -14.31 0.08
C ILE A 47 -3.38 -13.45 0.75
N SER A 48 -4.34 -12.95 -0.04
CA SER A 48 -5.38 -12.01 0.42
C SER A 48 -6.52 -12.65 1.23
N ILE A 49 -6.50 -13.96 1.46
CA ILE A 49 -7.59 -14.70 2.15
C ILE A 49 -7.87 -14.25 3.59
N CYS A 50 -6.92 -13.54 4.21
CA CYS A 50 -7.08 -13.00 5.56
C CYS A 50 -7.89 -11.69 5.61
N PHE A 51 -8.19 -11.11 4.44
CA PHE A 51 -9.10 -9.98 4.27
C PHE A 51 -10.45 -10.52 3.78
N SER A 52 -11.53 -9.97 4.31
CA SER A 52 -12.85 -10.22 3.75
C SER A 52 -12.93 -9.65 2.33
N THR A 53 -13.87 -10.15 1.54
CA THR A 53 -14.10 -9.63 0.17
C THR A 53 -14.38 -8.13 0.16
N SER A 54 -15.09 -7.61 1.17
CA SER A 54 -15.39 -6.17 1.27
C SER A 54 -14.16 -5.36 1.66
N GLU A 55 -13.35 -5.85 2.59
CA GLU A 55 -12.08 -5.24 2.98
C GLU A 55 -11.13 -5.14 1.80
N TRP A 56 -10.96 -6.23 1.07
CA TRP A 56 -10.09 -6.26 -0.12
C TRP A 56 -10.60 -5.31 -1.20
N LYS A 57 -11.91 -5.31 -1.47
CA LYS A 57 -12.54 -4.38 -2.42
C LYS A 57 -12.31 -2.92 -2.01
N ASN A 58 -12.43 -2.60 -0.72
CA ASN A 58 -12.19 -1.24 -0.21
C ASN A 58 -10.73 -0.83 -0.39
N VAL A 59 -9.78 -1.73 -0.12
CA VAL A 59 -8.36 -1.48 -0.41
C VAL A 59 -8.14 -1.20 -1.90
N MET A 60 -8.73 -2.00 -2.79
CA MET A 60 -8.58 -1.82 -4.24
C MET A 60 -9.19 -0.51 -4.74
N ASN A 61 -10.38 -0.16 -4.25
CA ASN A 61 -11.00 1.12 -4.56
C ASN A 61 -10.14 2.29 -4.05
N TRP A 62 -9.57 2.17 -2.86
CA TRP A 62 -8.67 3.16 -2.30
C TRP A 62 -7.41 3.34 -3.15
N ILE A 63 -6.78 2.24 -3.58
CA ILE A 63 -5.64 2.29 -4.50
C ILE A 63 -6.02 3.04 -5.78
N ASN A 64 -7.15 2.69 -6.41
CA ASN A 64 -7.62 3.31 -7.64
C ASN A 64 -7.91 4.82 -7.48
N ASN A 65 -8.44 5.23 -6.33
CA ASN A 65 -8.80 6.63 -6.07
C ASN A 65 -7.60 7.51 -5.71
N HIS A 66 -6.49 6.92 -5.24
CA HIS A 66 -5.32 7.66 -4.73
C HIS A 66 -4.04 7.42 -5.54
N GLN A 67 -4.17 7.12 -6.83
CA GLN A 67 -3.02 6.88 -7.73
C GLN A 67 -2.00 8.01 -7.69
N LYS A 68 -2.47 9.26 -7.69
CA LYS A 68 -1.60 10.44 -7.69
C LYS A 68 -0.78 10.51 -6.40
N GLU A 69 -1.41 10.38 -5.25
CA GLU A 69 -0.76 10.44 -3.94
C GLU A 69 0.20 9.27 -3.73
N LEU A 70 -0.14 8.07 -4.24
CA LEU A 70 0.76 6.92 -4.25
C LEU A 70 2.02 7.19 -5.08
N GLN A 71 1.88 7.77 -6.28
CA GLN A 71 3.00 8.12 -7.14
C GLN A 71 3.87 9.24 -6.54
N GLU A 72 3.25 10.22 -5.90
CA GLU A 72 3.95 11.28 -5.16
C GLU A 72 4.74 10.69 -3.98
N ASN A 73 4.13 9.80 -3.19
CA ASN A 73 4.82 9.12 -2.10
C ASN A 73 5.95 8.20 -2.60
N CYS A 74 5.77 7.53 -3.74
CA CYS A 74 6.85 6.77 -4.38
C CYS A 74 8.03 7.68 -4.73
N THR A 75 7.76 8.83 -5.34
CA THR A 75 8.78 9.84 -5.68
C THR A 75 9.48 10.36 -4.42
N ARG A 76 8.72 10.62 -3.35
CA ARG A 76 9.28 11.05 -2.05
C ARG A 76 10.17 9.97 -1.45
N ALA A 77 9.75 8.70 -1.48
CA ALA A 77 10.52 7.57 -0.99
C ALA A 77 11.87 7.43 -1.72
N GLN A 78 11.85 7.54 -3.06
CA GLN A 78 13.05 7.51 -3.90
C GLN A 78 14.03 8.65 -3.59
N ASN A 79 13.54 9.77 -3.08
CA ASN A 79 14.33 10.93 -2.70
C ASN A 79 14.63 11.00 -1.20
N HIS A 80 14.44 9.89 -0.46
CA HIS A 80 14.64 9.81 0.99
C HIS A 80 13.83 10.86 1.79
N ARG A 81 12.67 11.27 1.28
CA ARG A 81 11.76 12.21 1.94
C ARG A 81 10.70 11.47 2.74
N ASN A 82 10.19 12.12 3.79
CA ASN A 82 9.06 11.63 4.57
C ASN A 82 7.83 11.42 3.69
N LEU A 83 7.10 10.33 3.90
CA LEU A 83 5.86 10.04 3.18
C LEU A 83 4.68 10.77 3.82
N ASN A 84 3.71 11.12 3.00
CA ASN A 84 2.46 11.72 3.44
C ASN A 84 1.46 10.63 3.82
N SER A 85 0.64 10.91 4.85
CA SER A 85 -0.59 10.14 5.06
C SER A 85 -1.54 10.43 3.90
N ILE A 86 -2.19 9.38 3.41
CA ILE A 86 -3.23 9.43 2.39
C ILE A 86 -4.54 9.07 3.11
N PRO A 87 -5.53 9.95 3.10
CA PRO A 87 -6.79 9.71 3.80
C PRO A 87 -7.54 8.52 3.19
N TYR A 88 -8.39 7.91 4.00
CA TYR A 88 -9.44 7.02 3.53
C TYR A 88 -10.76 7.82 3.53
N PRO A 89 -11.66 7.64 2.54
CA PRO A 89 -12.97 8.31 2.53
C PRO A 89 -13.90 7.87 3.66
#